data_AF-A0A9D7SXC9-F1
#
_entry.id   AF-A0A9D7SXC9-F1
#
_cell.length_a   1.000
_cell.length_b   1.000
_cell.length_c   1.000
_cell.angle_alpha   90.00
_cell.angle_beta   90.00
_cell.angle_gamma   90.00
#
_symmetry.space_group_name_H-M   'P 1'
#
loop_
_entity.id
_entity.type
_entity.pdbx_description
1 polymer ?
#
loop_
_entity_poly.entity_id
_entity_poly.type
_entity_poly.pdbx_seq_one_letter_code
_entity_poly.pdbx_strand_id
1 'polypeptide(L)'
;MRILFAIVMMVTLVEISAFSLIRTEKTSLKNMSISGDSLELDRLKYMNEVMASIKGKEKWPADSVFKNIKVIKGKGNISAEHFLWMMNWGWSAELGVSCDHCHIIGRWESDELYTKDIARGMWNMRVKINSEILPAITGKNYDTNPMVTCITCHRGKPIPTEQ
;
A
#
# COMPACT_ATOMS: atom_id res chain seq x y z
N MET A 1 -8.54 -62.12 -4.52
CA MET A 1 -7.51 -61.32 -5.22
C MET A 1 -8.04 -60.20 -6.11
N ARG A 2 -9.24 -60.29 -6.70
CA ARG A 2 -9.77 -59.23 -7.61
C ARG A 2 -10.31 -57.97 -6.89
N ILE A 3 -10.72 -58.08 -5.63
CA ILE A 3 -11.33 -56.97 -4.87
C ILE A 3 -10.25 -56.03 -4.28
N LEU A 4 -9.08 -56.56 -3.89
CA LEU A 4 -7.98 -55.75 -3.35
C LEU A 4 -7.37 -54.80 -4.40
N PHE A 5 -7.29 -55.23 -5.66
CA PHE A 5 -6.75 -54.42 -6.76
C PHE A 5 -7.65 -53.24 -7.15
N ALA A 6 -8.98 -53.37 -6.99
CA ALA A 6 -9.92 -52.31 -7.32
C ALA A 6 -9.85 -51.13 -6.32
N ILE A 7 -9.55 -51.41 -5.05
CA ILE A 7 -9.46 -50.40 -4.00
C ILE A 7 -8.18 -49.57 -4.17
N VAL A 8 -7.05 -50.20 -4.50
CA VAL A 8 -5.77 -49.49 -4.71
C VAL A 8 -5.83 -48.53 -5.91
N MET A 9 -6.49 -48.93 -7.00
CA MET A 9 -6.71 -48.06 -8.18
C MET A 9 -7.61 -46.85 -7.88
N MET A 10 -8.59 -47.00 -7.00
CA MET A 10 -9.46 -45.89 -6.58
C MET A 10 -8.73 -44.88 -5.69
N VAL A 11 -7.84 -45.33 -4.79
CA VAL A 11 -7.09 -44.43 -3.90
C VAL A 11 -6.06 -43.60 -4.69
N THR A 12 -5.40 -44.18 -5.69
CA THR A 12 -4.46 -43.42 -6.55
C THR A 12 -5.15 -42.37 -7.42
N LEU A 13 -6.41 -42.60 -7.84
CA LEU A 13 -7.18 -41.62 -8.62
C LEU A 13 -7.61 -40.41 -7.78
N VAL A 14 -7.90 -40.60 -6.48
CA VAL A 14 -8.27 -39.51 -5.57
C VAL A 14 -7.07 -38.58 -5.30
N GLU A 15 -5.86 -39.11 -5.15
CA GLU A 15 -4.65 -38.28 -4.94
C GLU A 15 -4.26 -37.45 -6.17
N ILE A 16 -4.46 -38.00 -7.39
CA ILE A 16 -4.20 -37.27 -8.65
C ILE A 16 -5.16 -36.06 -8.78
N SER A 17 -6.41 -36.21 -8.33
CA SER A 17 -7.39 -35.11 -8.32
C SER A 17 -7.04 -34.01 -7.32
N ALA A 18 -6.48 -34.36 -6.15
CA ALA A 18 -6.02 -33.40 -5.15
C ALA A 18 -4.78 -32.61 -5.62
N PHE A 19 -3.83 -33.28 -6.28
CA PHE A 19 -2.64 -32.63 -6.85
C PHE A 19 -2.99 -31.62 -7.96
N SER A 20 -4.05 -31.89 -8.71
CA SER A 20 -4.53 -31.00 -9.78
C SER A 20 -5.15 -29.72 -9.23
N LEU A 21 -5.85 -29.79 -8.09
CA LEU A 21 -6.47 -28.63 -7.42
C LEU A 21 -5.44 -27.68 -6.79
N ILE A 22 -4.38 -28.23 -6.18
CA ILE A 22 -3.29 -27.42 -5.56
C ILE A 22 -2.51 -26.64 -6.64
N ARG A 23 -2.38 -27.19 -7.85
CA ARG A 23 -1.72 -26.49 -8.96
C ARG A 23 -2.53 -25.27 -9.41
N THR A 24 -3.86 -25.35 -9.38
CA THR A 24 -4.74 -24.23 -9.76
C THR A 24 -4.60 -23.05 -8.81
N GLU A 25 -4.48 -23.30 -7.50
CA GLU A 25 -4.34 -22.25 -6.48
C GLU A 25 -3.00 -21.50 -6.58
N LYS A 26 -1.89 -22.22 -6.77
CA LYS A 26 -0.57 -21.61 -7.03
C LYS A 26 -0.50 -20.84 -8.34
N THR A 27 -1.28 -21.24 -9.35
CA THR A 27 -1.35 -20.54 -10.63
C THR A 27 -2.18 -19.26 -10.54
N SER A 28 -3.21 -19.25 -9.67
CA SER A 28 -4.06 -18.07 -9.40
C SER A 28 -3.26 -16.93 -8.73
N LEU A 29 -2.43 -17.22 -7.72
CA LEU A 29 -1.61 -16.20 -7.04
C LEU A 29 -0.55 -15.58 -7.94
N LYS A 30 -0.05 -16.31 -8.94
CA LYS A 30 0.98 -15.82 -9.86
C LYS A 30 0.45 -14.83 -10.90
N ASN A 31 -0.88 -14.78 -11.08
CA ASN A 31 -1.54 -13.90 -12.04
C ASN A 31 -2.21 -12.68 -11.38
N MET A 32 -1.97 -12.45 -10.08
CA MET A 32 -2.50 -11.30 -9.33
C MET A 32 -1.52 -10.11 -9.32
N SER A 33 -0.96 -9.77 -10.48
CA SER A 33 -0.45 -8.41 -10.75
C SER A 33 -1.32 -7.86 -11.87
N ILE A 34 -2.51 -7.40 -11.49
CA ILE A 34 -3.50 -6.85 -12.42
C ILE A 34 -3.10 -5.41 -12.85
N SER A 35 -2.12 -4.80 -12.17
CA SER A 35 -1.75 -3.39 -12.29
C SER A 35 -0.41 -3.11 -13.00
N GLY A 36 0.38 -4.14 -13.34
CA GLY A 36 1.77 -3.93 -13.80
C GLY A 36 2.72 -3.40 -12.72
N ASP A 37 2.22 -3.22 -11.49
CA ASP A 37 3.00 -2.82 -10.32
C ASP A 37 3.61 -4.07 -9.66
N SER A 38 4.93 -4.22 -9.80
CA SER A 38 5.65 -5.37 -9.25
C SER A 38 5.73 -5.40 -7.71
N LEU A 39 5.46 -4.27 -7.04
CA LEU A 39 5.61 -4.10 -5.60
C LEU A 39 4.27 -4.15 -4.84
N GLU A 40 3.14 -4.24 -5.55
CA GLU A 40 1.79 -4.19 -4.95
C GLU A 40 1.59 -5.24 -3.85
N LEU A 41 1.96 -6.50 -4.11
CA LEU A 41 1.79 -7.58 -3.15
C LEU A 41 2.61 -7.36 -1.88
N ASP A 42 3.82 -6.79 -2.00
CA ASP A 42 4.69 -6.52 -0.86
C ASP A 42 4.15 -5.36 -0.01
N ARG A 43 3.66 -4.29 -0.65
CA ARG A 43 3.03 -3.19 0.10
C ARG A 43 1.73 -3.63 0.79
N LEU A 44 0.90 -4.42 0.11
CA LEU A 44 -0.34 -4.97 0.68
C LEU A 44 -0.06 -5.86 1.89
N LYS A 45 1.01 -6.67 1.85
CA LYS A 45 1.46 -7.48 2.99
C LYS A 45 1.68 -6.60 4.23
N TYR A 46 2.52 -5.57 4.14
CA TYR A 46 2.81 -4.69 5.29
C TYR A 46 1.59 -3.88 5.74
N MET A 47 0.81 -3.36 4.79
CA MET A 47 -0.40 -2.62 5.11
C MET A 47 -1.40 -3.49 5.89
N ASN A 48 -1.58 -4.75 5.49
CA ASN A 48 -2.47 -5.68 6.15
C ASN A 48 -1.96 -6.10 7.54
N GLU A 49 -0.64 -6.27 7.71
CA GLU A 49 -0.02 -6.51 9.03
C GLU A 49 -0.31 -5.33 9.98
N VAL A 50 -0.14 -4.09 9.53
CA VAL A 50 -0.45 -2.91 10.34
C VAL A 50 -1.95 -2.78 10.59
N MET A 51 -2.80 -3.07 9.59
CA MET A 51 -4.26 -3.07 9.74
C MET A 51 -4.70 -4.06 10.83
N ALA A 52 -4.13 -5.27 10.85
CA ALA A 52 -4.41 -6.27 11.88
C ALA A 52 -4.01 -5.79 13.28
N SER A 53 -2.90 -5.04 13.39
CA SER A 53 -2.44 -4.49 14.67
C SER A 53 -3.37 -3.41 15.28
N ILE A 54 -4.23 -2.80 14.46
CA ILE A 54 -5.18 -1.76 14.87
C ILE A 54 -6.63 -2.24 14.93
N LYS A 55 -6.85 -3.57 14.97
CA LYS A 55 -8.20 -4.15 14.97
C LYS A 55 -9.12 -3.49 16.01
N GLY A 56 -10.27 -3.00 15.57
CA GLY A 56 -11.25 -2.28 16.38
C GLY A 56 -10.99 -0.77 16.55
N LYS A 57 -9.92 -0.23 15.95
CA LYS A 57 -9.56 1.19 15.94
C LYS A 57 -9.43 1.77 14.53
N GLU A 58 -9.87 1.03 13.50
CA GLU A 58 -9.75 1.38 12.09
C GLU A 58 -10.35 2.74 11.76
N LYS A 59 -11.48 3.06 12.41
CA LYS A 59 -12.23 4.32 12.22
C LYS A 59 -11.77 5.45 13.15
N TRP A 60 -10.88 5.18 14.10
CA TRP A 60 -10.41 6.22 15.02
C TRP A 60 -9.52 7.21 14.28
N PRO A 61 -9.38 8.46 14.77
CA PRO A 61 -8.42 9.41 14.21
C PRO A 61 -7.01 8.82 14.18
N ALA A 62 -6.33 8.94 13.04
CA ALA A 62 -5.02 8.31 12.83
C ALA A 62 -3.97 8.75 13.88
N ASP A 63 -4.01 10.00 14.33
CA ASP A 63 -3.11 10.56 15.35
C ASP A 63 -3.44 10.12 16.78
N SER A 64 -4.59 9.47 16.99
CA SER A 64 -4.92 8.80 18.25
C SER A 64 -4.46 7.34 18.28
N VAL A 65 -4.20 6.74 17.11
CA VAL A 65 -3.80 5.33 16.97
C VAL A 65 -2.30 5.17 16.76
N PHE A 66 -1.72 5.98 15.86
CA PHE A 66 -0.31 5.88 15.48
C PHE A 66 0.55 6.94 16.15
N LYS A 67 1.79 6.55 16.47
CA LYS A 67 2.78 7.44 17.08
C LYS A 67 3.53 8.24 16.00
N ASN A 68 4.06 9.39 16.41
CA ASN A 68 4.97 10.22 15.59
C ASN A 68 4.41 10.67 14.22
N ILE A 69 3.09 10.92 14.16
CA ILE A 69 2.49 11.65 13.05
C ILE A 69 2.83 13.13 13.19
N LYS A 70 3.51 13.71 12.18
CA LYS A 70 3.93 15.12 12.17
C LYS A 70 3.13 15.99 11.18
N VAL A 71 2.86 15.50 9.97
CA VAL A 71 2.35 16.33 8.86
C VAL A 71 0.84 16.29 8.63
N ILE A 72 0.15 15.30 9.21
CA ILE A 72 -1.32 15.20 9.20
C ILE A 72 -1.90 15.23 10.61
N LYS A 73 -1.09 15.58 11.61
CA LYS A 73 -1.51 15.65 13.02
C LYS A 73 -2.64 16.66 13.18
N GLY A 74 -3.67 16.33 13.95
CA GLY A 74 -4.83 17.19 14.16
C GLY A 74 -5.82 17.22 12.99
N LYS A 75 -5.55 16.51 11.88
CA LYS A 75 -6.53 16.29 10.81
C LYS A 75 -7.47 15.15 11.21
N GLY A 76 -8.30 15.39 12.22
CA GLY A 76 -9.18 14.40 12.86
C GLY A 76 -10.23 13.77 11.95
N ASN A 77 -10.32 14.20 10.69
CA ASN A 77 -11.12 13.59 9.63
C ASN A 77 -10.43 12.41 8.92
N ILE A 78 -9.15 12.13 9.22
CA ILE A 78 -8.43 10.99 8.65
C ILE A 78 -8.47 9.84 9.65
N SER A 79 -9.20 8.77 9.30
CA SER A 79 -9.23 7.54 10.07
C SER A 79 -7.92 6.74 9.94
N ALA A 80 -7.64 5.88 10.93
CA ALA A 80 -6.43 5.05 10.94
C ALA A 80 -6.34 4.14 9.71
N GLU A 81 -7.45 3.53 9.27
CA GLU A 81 -7.48 2.74 8.03
C GLU A 81 -7.17 3.61 6.79
N HIS A 82 -7.73 4.82 6.71
CA HIS A 82 -7.56 5.70 5.55
C HIS A 82 -6.12 6.16 5.48
N PHE A 83 -5.50 6.43 6.62
CA PHE A 83 -4.08 6.73 6.68
C PHE A 83 -3.21 5.59 6.11
N LEU A 84 -3.54 4.33 6.38
CA LEU A 84 -2.83 3.19 5.77
C LEU A 84 -3.06 3.08 4.27
N TRP A 85 -4.28 3.36 3.78
CA TRP A 85 -4.55 3.43 2.35
C TRP A 85 -3.77 4.55 1.66
N MET A 86 -3.65 5.71 2.30
CA MET A 86 -2.81 6.82 1.83
C MET A 86 -1.33 6.42 1.73
N MET A 87 -0.80 5.76 2.76
CA MET A 87 0.59 5.24 2.75
C MET A 87 0.83 4.27 1.58
N ASN A 88 -0.08 3.31 1.39
CA ASN A 88 0.06 2.26 0.39
C ASN A 88 -0.09 2.79 -1.05
N TRP A 89 -1.22 3.44 -1.33
CA TRP A 89 -1.60 3.83 -2.69
C TRP A 89 -1.24 5.27 -3.02
N GLY A 90 -1.43 6.19 -2.08
CA GLY A 90 -1.21 7.61 -2.31
C GLY A 90 0.26 8.01 -2.30
N TRP A 91 1.12 7.26 -1.60
CA TRP A 91 2.54 7.58 -1.46
C TRP A 91 3.41 6.47 -2.06
N SER A 92 3.40 5.28 -1.47
CA SER A 92 4.35 4.22 -1.82
C SER A 92 4.21 3.76 -3.28
N ALA A 93 2.98 3.53 -3.75
CA ALA A 93 2.72 3.20 -5.15
C ALA A 93 3.09 4.34 -6.12
N GLU A 94 2.78 5.60 -5.79
CA GLU A 94 3.10 6.75 -6.65
C GLU A 94 4.63 7.00 -6.77
N LEU A 95 5.39 6.62 -5.74
CA LEU A 95 6.86 6.65 -5.74
C LEU A 95 7.48 5.38 -6.35
N GLY A 96 6.72 4.31 -6.55
CA GLY A 96 7.22 3.02 -7.04
C GLY A 96 8.20 2.35 -6.08
N VAL A 97 7.94 2.45 -4.78
CA VAL A 97 8.75 1.84 -3.72
C VAL A 97 7.92 0.88 -2.88
N SER A 98 8.55 0.14 -1.97
CA SER A 98 7.86 -0.57 -0.89
C SER A 98 8.00 0.17 0.43
N CYS A 99 7.33 -0.32 1.47
CA CYS A 99 7.20 0.34 2.77
C CYS A 99 8.55 0.53 3.49
N ASP A 100 9.49 -0.39 3.28
CA ASP A 100 10.84 -0.38 3.85
C ASP A 100 11.74 0.74 3.32
N HIS A 101 11.37 1.37 2.20
CA HIS A 101 12.08 2.53 1.66
C HIS A 101 12.06 3.72 2.63
N CYS A 102 10.95 3.92 3.34
CA CYS A 102 10.74 5.04 4.27
C CYS A 102 10.56 4.60 5.73
N HIS A 103 10.30 3.32 5.99
CA HIS A 103 10.06 2.83 7.34
C HIS A 103 11.00 1.69 7.72
N ILE A 104 11.34 1.62 9.01
CA ILE A 104 11.88 0.40 9.59
C ILE A 104 10.68 -0.52 9.87
N ILE A 105 10.64 -1.68 9.21
CA ILE A 105 9.57 -2.67 9.40
C ILE A 105 9.49 -3.06 10.88
N GLY A 106 8.28 -2.98 11.45
CA GLY A 106 8.02 -3.23 12.88
C GLY A 106 8.32 -2.05 13.83
N ARG A 107 8.99 -0.98 13.35
CA ARG A 107 9.23 0.28 14.08
C ARG A 107 8.75 1.47 13.24
N TRP A 108 7.46 1.46 12.89
CA TRP A 108 6.84 2.40 11.94
C TRP A 108 6.98 3.88 12.33
N GLU A 109 7.05 4.15 13.63
CA GLU A 109 7.22 5.48 14.21
C GLU A 109 8.65 6.00 14.10
N SER A 110 9.65 5.14 13.88
CA SER A 110 11.07 5.52 13.84
C SER A 110 11.39 6.50 12.71
N ASP A 111 12.25 7.47 13.01
CA ASP A 111 12.76 8.47 12.06
C ASP A 111 14.23 8.19 11.66
N GLU A 112 14.73 6.97 11.92
CA GLU A 112 16.12 6.57 11.59
C GLU A 112 16.42 6.62 10.08
N LEU A 113 15.42 6.39 9.22
CA LEU A 113 15.57 6.52 7.77
C LEU A 113 15.28 7.94 7.32
N TYR A 114 16.32 8.61 6.78
CA TYR A 114 16.23 10.00 6.31
C TYR A 114 15.17 10.21 5.21
N THR A 115 14.86 9.18 4.42
CA THR A 115 13.82 9.19 3.39
C THR A 115 12.43 9.53 3.95
N LYS A 116 12.15 9.17 5.20
CA LYS A 116 10.89 9.52 5.88
C LYS A 116 10.75 11.02 6.11
N ASP A 117 11.83 11.69 6.50
CA ASP A 117 11.83 13.14 6.72
C ASP A 117 11.73 13.90 5.39
N ILE A 118 12.37 13.40 4.34
CA ILE A 118 12.17 13.90 2.97
C ILE A 118 10.70 13.78 2.56
N ALA A 119 10.08 12.61 2.77
CA ALA A 119 8.68 12.37 2.42
C ALA A 119 7.73 13.33 3.17
N ARG A 120 8.01 13.66 4.44
CA ARG A 120 7.26 14.68 5.20
C ARG A 120 7.41 16.07 4.58
N GLY A 121 8.61 16.45 4.16
CA GLY A 121 8.86 17.69 3.43
C GLY A 121 8.06 17.76 2.11
N MET A 122 8.10 16.68 1.33
CA MET A 122 7.36 16.58 0.06
C MET A 122 5.86 16.66 0.26
N TRP A 123 5.32 16.05 1.33
CA TRP A 123 3.91 16.18 1.66
C TRP A 123 3.52 17.63 1.96
N ASN A 124 4.30 18.36 2.76
CA ASN A 124 4.04 19.77 3.06
C ASN A 124 4.10 20.64 1.79
N MET A 125 5.08 20.39 0.91
CA MET A 125 5.16 21.05 -0.39
C MET A 125 3.90 20.79 -1.23
N ARG A 126 3.48 19.52 -1.36
CA ARG A 126 2.27 19.14 -2.11
C ARG A 126 1.02 19.83 -1.55
N VAL A 127 0.84 19.84 -0.23
CA VAL A 127 -0.28 20.52 0.42
C VAL A 127 -0.29 21.98 0.03
N LYS A 128 0.85 22.69 0.17
CA LYS A 128 0.99 24.10 -0.21
C LYS A 128 0.66 24.35 -1.68
N ILE A 129 1.14 23.48 -2.59
CA ILE A 129 0.83 23.61 -4.02
C ILE A 129 -0.69 23.55 -4.25
N ASN A 130 -1.35 22.54 -3.68
CA ASN A 130 -2.78 22.32 -3.92
C ASN A 130 -3.68 23.32 -3.18
N SER A 131 -3.32 23.77 -1.98
CA SER A 131 -4.17 24.64 -1.17
C SER A 131 -3.92 26.14 -1.36
N GLU A 132 -2.73 26.54 -1.82
CA GLU A 132 -2.35 27.96 -1.93
C GLU A 132 -1.96 28.34 -3.36
N ILE A 133 -0.96 27.67 -3.93
CA ILE A 133 -0.34 28.10 -5.19
C ILE A 133 -1.28 27.92 -6.38
N LEU A 134 -1.85 26.73 -6.55
CA LEU A 134 -2.75 26.46 -7.67
C LEU A 134 -4.01 27.32 -7.62
N PRO A 135 -4.70 27.49 -6.46
CA PRO A 135 -5.82 28.42 -6.36
C PRO A 135 -5.46 29.86 -6.75
N ALA A 136 -4.29 30.34 -6.33
CA ALA A 136 -3.82 31.67 -6.68
C ALA A 136 -3.56 31.85 -8.19
N ILE A 137 -3.13 30.79 -8.89
CA ILE A 137 -2.88 30.82 -10.33
C ILE A 137 -4.17 30.72 -11.14
N THR A 138 -5.06 29.78 -10.77
CA THR A 138 -6.21 29.42 -11.61
C THR A 138 -7.49 30.19 -11.24
N GLY A 139 -7.53 30.84 -10.07
CA GLY A 139 -8.73 31.46 -9.52
C GLY A 139 -9.81 30.45 -9.09
N LYS A 140 -9.49 29.16 -9.10
CA LYS A 140 -10.42 28.07 -8.72
C LYS A 140 -10.21 27.66 -7.28
N ASN A 141 -11.29 27.29 -6.60
CA ASN A 141 -11.20 26.70 -5.26
C ASN A 141 -10.57 25.30 -5.31
N TYR A 142 -10.14 24.79 -4.16
CA TYR A 142 -9.43 23.50 -4.03
C TYR A 142 -10.14 22.35 -4.75
N ASP A 143 -11.47 22.25 -4.62
CA ASP A 143 -12.26 21.14 -5.15
C ASP A 143 -12.41 21.14 -6.68
N THR A 144 -12.22 22.29 -7.33
CA THR A 144 -12.33 22.43 -8.79
C THR A 144 -11.00 22.66 -9.49
N ASN A 145 -9.91 22.70 -8.72
CA ASN A 145 -8.56 22.86 -9.25
C ASN A 145 -7.96 21.50 -9.62
N PRO A 146 -7.21 21.39 -10.74
CA PRO A 146 -6.34 20.24 -10.95
C PRO A 146 -5.40 20.09 -9.75
N MET A 147 -5.27 18.88 -9.21
CA MET A 147 -4.40 18.63 -8.06
C MET A 147 -3.10 17.96 -8.50
N VAL A 148 -2.00 18.32 -7.85
CA VAL A 148 -0.76 17.55 -7.93
C VAL A 148 -0.75 16.45 -6.88
N THR A 149 -0.25 15.29 -7.26
CA THR A 149 0.12 14.21 -6.33
C THR A 149 1.58 13.83 -6.55
N CYS A 150 2.09 12.86 -5.80
CA CYS A 150 3.47 12.41 -5.95
C CYS A 150 3.71 11.87 -7.38
N ILE A 151 2.70 11.21 -7.99
CA ILE A 151 2.82 10.66 -9.35
C ILE A 151 3.08 11.72 -10.41
N THR A 152 2.63 12.96 -10.18
CA THR A 152 2.84 14.07 -11.13
C THR A 152 4.33 14.28 -11.44
N CYS A 153 5.18 14.13 -10.43
CA CYS A 153 6.64 14.29 -10.56
C CYS A 153 7.38 12.95 -10.56
N HIS A 154 7.06 12.06 -9.62
CA HIS A 154 7.81 10.81 -9.40
C HIS A 154 7.54 9.76 -10.47
N ARG A 155 6.31 9.70 -11.00
CA ARG A 155 5.93 8.75 -12.07
C ARG A 155 6.34 7.30 -11.76
N GLY A 156 6.15 6.85 -10.52
CA GLY A 156 6.51 5.50 -10.10
C GLY A 156 8.02 5.28 -9.93
N LYS A 157 8.81 6.35 -9.74
CA LYS A 157 10.24 6.27 -9.44
C LYS A 157 10.57 7.11 -8.20
N PRO A 158 11.44 6.62 -7.29
CA PRO A 158 11.80 7.36 -6.07
C PRO A 158 12.56 8.66 -6.36
N ILE A 159 13.29 8.70 -7.47
CA ILE A 159 14.00 9.90 -7.93
C ILE A 159 13.37 10.31 -9.27
N PRO A 160 12.75 11.50 -9.35
CA PRO A 160 12.27 12.04 -10.62
C PRO A 160 13.42 12.16 -11.62
N THR A 161 13.23 11.66 -12.84
CA THR A 161 14.18 11.86 -13.93
C THR A 161 13.84 13.17 -14.66
N GLU A 162 14.86 13.91 -15.08
CA GLU A 162 14.62 15.00 -16.03
C GLU A 162 14.06 14.45 -17.35
N GLN A 163 13.18 15.22 -17.98
CA GLN A 163 12.61 14.91 -19.29
C GLN A 163 13.50 15.48 -20.39
#